data_AF-A0A6P2B168-F1
#
_entry.id   AF-A0A6P2B168-F1
#
_cell.length_a   1.000
_cell.length_b   1.000
_cell.length_c   1.000
_cell.angle_alpha   90.00
_cell.angle_beta   90.00
_cell.angle_gamma   90.00
#
_symmetry.space_group_name_H-M   'P 1'
#
loop_
_entity.id
_entity.type
_entity.pdbx_description
1 polymer ?
#
loop_
_entity_poly.entity_id
_entity_poly.type
_entity_poly.pdbx_seq_one_letter_code
_entity_poly.pdbx_strand_id
1 'polypeptide(L)'
;MSQISAAENRIIQSDSNGWRLLSYNEHGREAEMLRATGGQPLRFSAEFALSRRLPAAGKLPLKYVRMVVCGWSHKDAAWMLGLLLVDELAAIRGSRWCEIATWPDPDPDVFAELAKQSGEELAAVIGVRFNFVPPRQPDASAPAPDAPLPTLPIDMDEWLVEQAAGDNIILSRTRRWRNRRYLRLLWYGLLTAIYVALSVATIQSDLALPNSGIMLPSPELLPYLGLVAALITLGIALNTALDIAYRPNRLLIDAVGGRVVWLYGNRERRQIDADAIESVYVTHILRRRRGQVVIDHSEINLHLTDGAFRRIVYHEPSGNPPMPGHADADHIEDYVIALRPTAQMSAAQTTALYIARALGDTICYYDQREK
;
A
#
# COMPACT_ATOMS: atom_id res chain seq x y z
N MET A 1 -17.71 -45.71 4.41
CA MET A 1 -16.68 -45.17 3.50
C MET A 1 -17.24 -43.89 2.93
N SER A 2 -16.68 -42.75 3.32
CA SER A 2 -17.06 -41.42 2.82
C SER A 2 -16.15 -41.06 1.64
N GLN A 3 -16.70 -40.30 0.69
CA GLN A 3 -15.97 -39.77 -0.45
C GLN A 3 -16.33 -38.30 -0.66
N ILE A 4 -15.32 -37.45 -0.70
CA ILE A 4 -15.46 -36.00 -0.76
C ILE A 4 -14.58 -35.46 -1.90
N SER A 5 -15.18 -34.73 -2.84
CA SER A 5 -14.42 -34.05 -3.90
C SER A 5 -13.78 -32.76 -3.38
N ALA A 6 -12.57 -32.47 -3.82
CA ALA A 6 -11.84 -31.22 -3.57
C ALA A 6 -11.31 -30.65 -4.90
N ALA A 7 -10.80 -29.42 -4.88
CA ALA A 7 -10.25 -28.79 -6.08
C ALA A 7 -9.06 -29.56 -6.66
N GLU A 8 -8.66 -29.18 -7.88
CA GLU A 8 -7.54 -29.77 -8.61
C GLU A 8 -7.73 -31.28 -8.90
N ASN A 9 -8.96 -31.69 -9.20
CA ASN A 9 -9.33 -33.09 -9.48
C ASN A 9 -8.92 -34.05 -8.36
N ARG A 10 -9.07 -33.61 -7.10
CA ARG A 10 -8.74 -34.41 -5.93
C ARG A 10 -9.97 -35.02 -5.30
N ILE A 11 -9.80 -36.23 -4.77
CA ILE A 11 -10.84 -36.91 -4.01
C ILE A 11 -10.25 -37.38 -2.68
N ILE A 12 -10.98 -37.10 -1.62
CA ILE A 12 -10.70 -37.57 -0.29
C ILE A 12 -11.59 -38.77 -0.02
N GLN A 13 -11.00 -39.87 0.42
CA GLN A 13 -11.72 -41.06 0.85
C GLN A 13 -11.33 -41.42 2.27
N SER A 14 -12.33 -41.78 3.07
CA SER A 14 -12.16 -42.08 4.49
C SER A 14 -13.03 -43.25 4.92
N ASP A 15 -12.49 -44.03 5.84
CA ASP A 15 -13.16 -45.10 6.54
C ASP A 15 -12.68 -45.16 8.00
N SER A 16 -13.10 -46.18 8.75
CA SER A 16 -12.71 -46.31 10.17
C SER A 16 -11.20 -46.53 10.39
N ASN A 17 -10.47 -46.94 9.36
CA ASN A 17 -9.08 -47.40 9.46
C ASN A 17 -8.10 -46.48 8.73
N GLY A 18 -8.58 -45.61 7.84
CA GLY A 18 -7.72 -44.77 7.04
C GLY A 18 -8.40 -43.56 6.42
N TRP A 19 -7.54 -42.63 6.01
CA TRP A 19 -7.90 -41.45 5.26
C TRP A 19 -6.91 -41.33 4.11
N ARG A 20 -7.37 -41.05 2.88
CA ARG A 20 -6.51 -40.92 1.71
C ARG A 20 -6.95 -39.78 0.81
N LEU A 21 -5.96 -39.06 0.27
CA LEU A 21 -6.09 -38.08 -0.79
C LEU A 21 -5.64 -38.73 -2.10
N LEU A 22 -6.54 -38.76 -3.06
CA LEU A 22 -6.33 -39.23 -4.41
C LEU A 22 -6.34 -38.04 -5.37
N SER A 23 -5.58 -38.12 -6.44
CA SER A 23 -5.65 -37.22 -7.59
C SER A 23 -5.92 -38.02 -8.85
N TYR A 24 -6.70 -37.47 -9.78
CA TYR A 24 -6.85 -38.04 -11.11
C TYR A 24 -5.82 -37.44 -12.05
N ASN A 25 -5.03 -38.29 -12.70
CA ASN A 25 -4.15 -37.84 -13.77
C ASN A 25 -4.95 -37.52 -15.06
N GLU A 26 -4.26 -37.00 -16.08
CA GLU A 26 -4.85 -36.66 -17.40
C GLU A 26 -5.54 -37.85 -18.09
N HIS A 27 -5.24 -39.09 -17.68
CA HIS A 27 -5.84 -40.31 -18.19
C HIS A 27 -6.98 -40.85 -17.30
N GLY A 28 -7.44 -40.08 -16.31
CA GLY A 28 -8.50 -40.47 -15.39
C GLY A 28 -8.13 -41.61 -14.44
N ARG A 29 -6.83 -41.89 -14.25
CA ARG A 29 -6.37 -42.89 -13.28
C ARG A 29 -6.12 -42.23 -11.93
N GLU A 30 -6.58 -42.90 -10.88
CA GLU A 30 -6.35 -42.50 -9.49
C GLU A 30 -4.88 -42.72 -9.11
N ALA A 31 -4.25 -41.67 -8.59
CA ALA A 31 -2.94 -41.71 -7.97
C ALA A 31 -3.06 -41.25 -6.51
N GLU A 32 -2.54 -42.06 -5.58
CA GLU A 32 -2.54 -41.70 -4.16
C GLU A 32 -1.46 -40.66 -3.87
N MET A 33 -1.89 -39.51 -3.36
CA MET A 33 -1.00 -38.41 -2.99
C MET A 33 -0.61 -38.44 -1.52
N LEU A 34 -1.56 -38.76 -0.64
CA LEU A 34 -1.39 -38.79 0.81
C LEU A 34 -2.27 -39.90 1.40
N ARG A 35 -1.73 -40.66 2.36
CA ARG A 35 -2.44 -41.68 3.13
C ARG A 35 -2.11 -41.54 4.61
N ALA A 36 -3.17 -41.57 5.42
CA ALA A 36 -3.14 -41.69 6.85
C ALA A 36 -3.72 -43.04 7.28
N THR A 37 -3.09 -43.65 8.29
CA THR A 37 -3.54 -44.89 8.91
C THR A 37 -3.25 -44.79 10.40
N GLY A 38 -4.16 -45.27 11.24
CA GLY A 38 -4.06 -45.14 12.70
C GLY A 38 -2.69 -45.56 13.24
N GLY A 39 -2.04 -44.65 13.99
CA GLY A 39 -0.75 -44.89 14.64
C GLY A 39 0.46 -45.03 13.68
N GLN A 40 0.28 -44.86 12.38
CA GLN A 40 1.36 -44.95 11.38
C GLN A 40 1.79 -43.56 10.90
N PRO A 41 3.06 -43.38 10.49
CA PRO A 41 3.48 -42.16 9.79
C PRO A 41 2.61 -41.90 8.55
N LEU A 42 2.28 -40.63 8.32
CA LEU A 42 1.63 -40.20 7.08
C LEU A 42 2.51 -40.59 5.89
N ARG A 43 1.94 -41.24 4.89
CA ARG A 43 2.64 -41.61 3.65
C ARG A 43 2.21 -40.70 2.53
N PHE A 44 3.13 -40.25 1.69
CA PHE A 44 2.80 -39.37 0.57
C PHE A 44 3.67 -39.66 -0.65
N SER A 45 3.16 -39.28 -1.82
CA SER A 45 3.89 -39.39 -3.08
C SER A 45 5.05 -38.39 -3.14
N ALA A 46 6.05 -38.66 -3.98
CA ALA A 46 7.19 -37.75 -4.18
C ALA A 46 6.74 -36.37 -4.72
N GLU A 47 5.70 -36.34 -5.55
CA GLU A 47 5.13 -35.11 -6.10
C GLU A 47 4.43 -34.26 -5.02
N PHE A 48 3.65 -34.91 -4.14
CA PHE A 48 3.07 -34.24 -2.98
C PHE A 48 4.17 -33.73 -2.04
N ALA A 49 5.24 -34.52 -1.84
CA ALA A 49 6.38 -34.09 -1.03
C ALA A 49 7.05 -32.84 -1.59
N LEU A 50 7.31 -32.81 -2.90
CA LEU A 50 8.01 -31.72 -3.57
C LEU A 50 7.19 -30.42 -3.51
N SER A 51 5.91 -30.49 -3.90
CA SER A 51 4.99 -29.34 -3.91
C SER A 51 4.79 -28.73 -2.52
N ARG A 52 4.79 -29.57 -1.47
CA ARG A 52 4.63 -29.13 -0.08
C ARG A 52 5.92 -29.00 0.69
N ARG A 53 7.09 -29.15 0.05
CA ARG A 53 8.43 -29.11 0.68
C ARG A 53 8.55 -30.04 1.90
N LEU A 54 7.99 -31.25 1.80
CA LEU A 54 8.11 -32.30 2.82
C LEU A 54 9.37 -33.16 2.60
N PRO A 55 9.84 -33.90 3.62
CA PRO A 55 10.98 -34.79 3.48
C PRO A 55 10.78 -35.83 2.36
N ALA A 56 11.81 -36.03 1.54
CA ALA A 56 11.77 -36.92 0.38
C ALA A 56 11.57 -38.42 0.72
N ALA A 57 11.65 -38.79 2.01
CA ALA A 57 11.46 -40.17 2.47
C ALA A 57 10.03 -40.72 2.30
N GLY A 58 9.09 -39.90 1.79
CA GLY A 58 7.70 -40.31 1.53
C GLY A 58 6.89 -40.61 2.78
N LYS A 59 7.44 -40.26 3.97
CA LYS A 59 6.86 -40.52 5.28
C LYS A 59 7.03 -39.31 6.19
N LEU A 60 5.96 -38.94 6.90
CA LEU A 60 5.96 -37.90 7.93
C LEU A 60 5.53 -38.52 9.26
N PRO A 61 6.46 -38.70 10.22
CA PRO A 61 6.13 -39.13 11.57
C PRO A 61 5.10 -38.20 12.22
N LEU A 62 4.10 -38.79 12.90
CA LEU A 62 2.99 -38.04 13.50
C LEU A 62 3.44 -37.06 14.58
N LYS A 63 4.59 -37.30 15.23
CA LYS A 63 5.20 -36.36 16.18
C LYS A 63 5.49 -34.96 15.59
N TYR A 64 5.58 -34.85 14.27
CA TYR A 64 5.79 -33.57 13.59
C TYR A 64 4.47 -32.87 13.21
N VAL A 65 3.33 -33.50 13.43
CA VAL A 65 2.00 -32.94 13.19
C VAL A 65 1.42 -32.47 14.51
N ARG A 66 1.25 -31.16 14.68
CA ARG A 66 0.69 -30.57 15.89
C ARG A 66 -0.83 -30.70 15.93
N MET A 67 -1.49 -30.42 14.80
CA MET A 67 -2.94 -30.50 14.65
C MET A 67 -3.34 -30.49 13.19
N VAL A 68 -4.57 -30.91 12.91
CA VAL A 68 -5.25 -30.69 11.64
C VAL A 68 -6.05 -29.40 11.76
N VAL A 69 -5.97 -28.54 10.75
CA VAL A 69 -6.72 -27.28 10.71
C VAL A 69 -7.51 -27.21 9.41
N CYS A 70 -8.77 -26.83 9.51
CA CYS A 70 -9.59 -26.44 8.38
C CYS A 70 -10.04 -24.99 8.60
N GLY A 71 -9.77 -24.11 7.65
CA GLY A 71 -10.07 -22.69 7.79
C GLY A 71 -10.40 -22.01 6.48
N TRP A 72 -11.21 -20.95 6.57
CA TRP A 72 -11.56 -20.12 5.42
C TRP A 72 -10.44 -19.11 5.08
N SER A 73 -10.00 -19.07 3.82
CA SER A 73 -9.15 -18.02 3.27
C SER A 73 -10.00 -16.98 2.57
N HIS A 74 -10.07 -15.77 3.14
CA HIS A 74 -10.73 -14.63 2.51
C HIS A 74 -10.02 -14.16 1.22
N LYS A 75 -8.70 -14.32 1.17
CA LYS A 75 -7.89 -13.94 0.00
C LYS A 75 -8.20 -14.82 -1.21
N ASP A 76 -8.35 -16.12 -0.96
CA ASP A 76 -8.51 -17.12 -2.02
C ASP A 76 -9.98 -17.53 -2.22
N ALA A 77 -10.90 -16.99 -1.41
CA ALA A 77 -12.31 -17.37 -1.35
C ALA A 77 -12.46 -18.90 -1.33
N ALA A 78 -11.82 -19.55 -0.35
CA ALA A 78 -11.74 -21.00 -0.30
C ALA A 78 -11.61 -21.55 1.12
N TRP A 79 -12.22 -22.71 1.35
CA TRP A 79 -11.89 -23.53 2.51
C TRP A 79 -10.58 -24.26 2.27
N MET A 80 -9.65 -24.20 3.23
CA MET A 80 -8.36 -24.87 3.16
C MET A 80 -8.22 -25.88 4.30
N LEU A 81 -7.94 -27.14 3.95
CA LEU A 81 -7.59 -28.20 4.90
C LEU A 81 -6.08 -28.43 4.86
N GLY A 82 -5.45 -28.50 6.03
CA GLY A 82 -4.02 -28.74 6.12
C GLY A 82 -3.55 -29.15 7.51
N LEU A 83 -2.25 -29.43 7.60
CA LEU A 83 -1.57 -29.77 8.84
C LEU A 83 -0.82 -28.56 9.36
N LEU A 84 -0.93 -28.32 10.67
CA LEU A 84 -0.02 -27.45 11.38
C LEU A 84 1.16 -28.29 11.87
N LEU A 85 2.35 -28.03 11.34
CA LEU A 85 3.56 -28.75 11.70
C LEU A 85 4.27 -28.11 12.90
N VAL A 86 5.05 -28.91 13.63
CA VAL A 86 5.88 -28.43 14.74
C VAL A 86 7.07 -27.59 14.26
N ASP A 87 7.62 -26.78 15.15
CA ASP A 87 8.60 -25.73 14.88
C ASP A 87 9.86 -26.23 14.17
N GLU A 88 10.35 -27.41 14.55
CA GLU A 88 11.54 -28.05 13.95
C GLU A 88 11.37 -28.28 12.44
N LEU A 89 10.26 -28.89 12.04
CA LEU A 89 9.98 -29.15 10.62
C LEU A 89 9.54 -27.88 9.88
N ALA A 90 8.90 -26.95 10.59
CA ALA A 90 8.50 -25.67 10.02
C ALA A 90 9.70 -24.79 9.65
N ALA A 91 10.76 -24.77 10.47
CA ALA A 91 11.97 -24.01 10.22
C ALA A 91 12.68 -24.43 8.92
N ILE A 92 12.72 -25.74 8.65
CA ILE A 92 13.32 -26.30 7.42
C ILE A 92 12.46 -25.94 6.20
N ARG A 93 11.14 -25.91 6.36
CA ARG A 93 10.19 -25.71 5.25
C ARG A 93 9.95 -24.24 4.90
N GLY A 94 10.17 -23.35 5.87
CA GLY A 94 9.82 -21.93 5.80
C GLY A 94 8.35 -21.63 6.13
N SER A 95 7.57 -22.60 6.65
CA SER A 95 6.18 -22.37 7.07
C SER A 95 5.74 -23.45 8.06
N ARG A 96 4.81 -23.13 8.97
CA ARG A 96 4.12 -24.14 9.80
C ARG A 96 2.95 -24.79 9.07
N TRP A 97 2.35 -24.10 8.11
CA TRP A 97 1.19 -24.56 7.36
C TRP A 97 1.56 -25.52 6.22
N CYS A 98 0.96 -26.69 6.19
CA CYS A 98 1.11 -27.68 5.11
C CYS A 98 -0.28 -28.00 4.55
N GLU A 99 -0.63 -27.39 3.44
CA GLU A 99 -1.93 -27.55 2.81
C GLU A 99 -2.10 -28.95 2.18
N ILE A 100 -3.28 -29.54 2.37
CA ILE A 100 -3.65 -30.85 1.84
C ILE A 100 -4.70 -30.70 0.73
N ALA A 101 -5.80 -30.01 1.02
CA ALA A 101 -6.93 -29.88 0.11
C ALA A 101 -7.57 -28.50 0.21
N THR A 102 -8.27 -28.08 -0.85
CA THR A 102 -8.95 -26.79 -0.93
C THR A 102 -10.29 -26.93 -1.64
N TRP A 103 -11.25 -26.09 -1.25
CA TRP A 103 -12.59 -25.97 -1.84
C TRP A 103 -12.87 -24.49 -2.14
N PRO A 104 -12.57 -24.03 -3.36
CA PRO A 104 -12.83 -22.66 -3.78
C PRO A 104 -14.31 -22.47 -4.07
N ASP A 105 -14.91 -21.47 -3.43
CA ASP A 105 -16.27 -21.01 -3.69
C ASP A 105 -16.39 -19.58 -3.12
N PRO A 106 -17.02 -18.61 -3.80
CA PRO A 106 -17.26 -17.30 -3.19
C PRO A 106 -18.17 -17.37 -1.94
N ASP A 107 -19.04 -18.37 -1.85
CA ASP A 107 -19.94 -18.57 -0.71
C ASP A 107 -19.30 -19.53 0.32
N PRO A 108 -18.95 -19.05 1.52
CA PRO A 108 -18.31 -19.89 2.52
C PRO A 108 -19.21 -21.00 3.07
N ASP A 109 -20.52 -20.93 2.90
CA ASP A 109 -21.43 -21.92 3.49
C ASP A 109 -21.51 -23.21 2.64
N VAL A 110 -21.20 -23.14 1.35
CA VAL A 110 -21.36 -24.25 0.38
C VAL A 110 -20.55 -25.50 0.78
N PHE A 111 -19.27 -25.31 1.13
CA PHE A 111 -18.35 -26.41 1.44
C PHE A 111 -17.97 -26.50 2.93
N ALA A 112 -18.53 -25.66 3.80
CA ALA A 112 -18.12 -25.58 5.21
C ALA A 112 -18.19 -26.92 5.93
N GLU A 113 -19.35 -27.58 5.93
CA GLU A 113 -19.54 -28.85 6.64
C GLU A 113 -18.73 -30.00 6.02
N LEU A 114 -18.58 -30.00 4.70
CA LEU A 114 -17.82 -31.03 3.99
C LEU A 114 -16.30 -30.90 4.24
N ALA A 115 -15.78 -29.67 4.22
CA ALA A 115 -14.38 -29.40 4.56
C ALA A 115 -14.10 -29.71 6.05
N LYS A 116 -15.05 -29.36 6.93
CA LYS A 116 -14.99 -29.65 8.36
C LYS A 116 -14.98 -31.17 8.63
N GLN A 117 -15.92 -31.91 8.04
CA GLN A 117 -16.01 -33.36 8.15
C GLN A 117 -14.71 -34.02 7.72
N SER A 118 -14.17 -33.65 6.56
CA SER A 118 -12.89 -34.20 6.08
C SER A 118 -11.73 -33.93 7.05
N GLY A 119 -11.73 -32.78 7.72
CA GLY A 119 -10.71 -32.43 8.71
C GLY A 119 -10.86 -33.21 10.02
N GLU A 120 -12.09 -33.40 10.49
CA GLU A 120 -12.42 -34.22 11.68
C GLU A 120 -12.01 -35.67 11.46
N GLU A 121 -12.35 -36.25 10.30
CA GLU A 121 -12.00 -37.62 9.93
C GLU A 121 -10.47 -37.82 9.88
N LEU A 122 -9.74 -36.90 9.24
CA LEU A 122 -8.27 -36.96 9.20
C LEU A 122 -7.65 -36.88 10.59
N ALA A 123 -8.14 -35.93 11.42
CA ALA A 123 -7.65 -35.73 12.78
C ALA A 123 -7.89 -36.96 13.66
N ALA A 124 -9.07 -37.59 13.52
CA ALA A 124 -9.42 -38.82 14.20
C ALA A 124 -8.49 -39.98 13.80
N VAL A 125 -8.23 -40.16 12.50
CA VAL A 125 -7.36 -41.24 11.99
C VAL A 125 -5.92 -41.09 12.50
N ILE A 126 -5.36 -39.88 12.53
CA ILE A 126 -3.97 -39.68 12.98
C ILE A 126 -3.83 -39.42 14.49
N GLY A 127 -4.94 -39.30 15.22
CA GLY A 127 -4.94 -39.10 16.66
C GLY A 127 -4.39 -37.74 17.12
N VAL A 128 -4.69 -36.66 16.38
CA VAL A 128 -4.32 -35.29 16.77
C VAL A 128 -5.55 -34.40 16.91
N ARG A 129 -5.39 -33.22 17.50
CA ARG A 129 -6.48 -32.24 17.63
C ARG A 129 -6.91 -31.72 16.25
N PHE A 130 -8.22 -31.57 16.06
CA PHE A 130 -8.80 -30.79 14.97
C PHE A 130 -9.11 -29.35 15.43
N ASN A 131 -8.85 -28.38 14.55
CA ASN A 131 -9.23 -26.98 14.76
C ASN A 131 -9.96 -26.45 13.53
N PHE A 132 -11.24 -26.13 13.70
CA PHE A 132 -12.04 -25.49 12.66
C PHE A 132 -12.03 -23.97 12.86
N VAL A 133 -11.65 -23.23 11.83
CA VAL A 133 -11.61 -21.76 11.84
C VAL A 133 -12.71 -21.24 10.93
N PRO A 134 -13.85 -20.77 11.47
CA PRO A 134 -14.94 -20.27 10.66
C PRO A 134 -14.49 -19.06 9.82
N PRO A 135 -15.22 -18.72 8.74
CA PRO A 135 -15.02 -17.46 8.04
C PRO A 135 -15.11 -16.34 9.07
N ARG A 136 -14.11 -15.46 9.09
CA ARG A 136 -14.25 -14.25 9.90
C ARG A 136 -15.41 -13.49 9.29
N GLN A 137 -16.53 -13.42 10.01
CA GLN A 137 -17.57 -12.45 9.68
C GLN A 137 -16.89 -11.09 9.60
N PRO A 138 -17.14 -10.30 8.55
CA PRO A 138 -16.53 -8.98 8.40
C PRO A 138 -16.62 -8.07 9.63
N ASP A 139 -17.48 -8.34 10.63
CA ASP A 139 -17.78 -7.38 11.71
C ASP A 139 -17.95 -7.96 13.15
N ALA A 140 -17.26 -9.04 13.54
CA ALA A 140 -17.41 -9.59 14.91
C ALA A 140 -16.31 -9.18 15.92
N SER A 141 -15.26 -8.48 15.48
CA SER A 141 -14.47 -7.65 16.41
C SER A 141 -15.20 -6.32 16.46
N ALA A 142 -15.95 -6.04 17.53
CA ALA A 142 -16.43 -4.68 17.79
C ALA A 142 -15.24 -3.73 17.54
N PRO A 143 -15.37 -2.74 16.63
CA PRO A 143 -14.30 -1.79 16.41
C PRO A 143 -13.93 -1.24 17.78
N ALA A 144 -12.64 -1.27 18.12
CA ALA A 144 -12.19 -0.42 19.21
C ALA A 144 -12.77 0.98 18.92
N PRO A 145 -13.40 1.65 19.90
CA PRO A 145 -14.04 2.93 19.65
C PRO A 145 -13.03 3.85 18.97
N ASP A 146 -13.45 4.44 17.85
CA ASP A 146 -12.58 5.27 17.02
C ASP A 146 -11.86 6.29 17.90
N ALA A 147 -10.53 6.36 17.76
CA ALA A 147 -9.76 7.33 18.53
C ALA A 147 -10.24 8.75 18.16
N PRO A 148 -10.39 9.66 19.13
CA PRO A 148 -10.74 11.03 18.80
C PRO A 148 -9.68 11.62 17.87
N LEU A 149 -10.12 12.33 16.82
CA LEU A 149 -9.21 13.01 15.91
C LEU A 149 -8.35 14.03 16.67
N PRO A 150 -7.05 14.14 16.37
CA PRO A 150 -6.19 15.20 16.88
C PRO A 150 -6.81 16.58 16.69
N THR A 151 -6.72 17.45 17.67
CA THR A 151 -7.29 18.81 17.59
C THR A 151 -6.61 19.64 16.51
N LEU A 152 -7.40 20.42 15.76
CA LEU A 152 -6.87 21.43 14.83
C LEU A 152 -6.20 22.57 15.64
N PRO A 153 -5.12 23.20 15.13
CA PRO A 153 -4.60 23.11 13.77
C PRO A 153 -3.62 21.96 13.54
N ILE A 154 -3.54 21.47 12.30
CA ILE A 154 -2.58 20.44 11.87
C ILE A 154 -1.57 21.07 10.89
N ASP A 155 -0.28 20.98 11.22
CA ASP A 155 0.83 21.41 10.36
C ASP A 155 1.26 20.26 9.42
N MET A 156 1.17 20.50 8.12
CA MET A 156 1.63 19.63 7.03
C MET A 156 2.71 20.35 6.21
N ASP A 157 3.68 20.98 6.87
CA ASP A 157 4.80 21.77 6.35
C ASP A 157 4.41 22.94 5.44
N GLU A 158 3.99 22.62 4.21
CA GLU A 158 3.54 23.56 3.19
C GLU A 158 2.06 23.91 3.33
N TRP A 159 1.31 23.13 4.10
CA TRP A 159 -0.11 23.34 4.37
C TRP A 159 -0.37 23.43 5.87
N LEU A 160 -1.28 24.31 6.26
CA LEU A 160 -1.80 24.41 7.62
C LEU A 160 -3.31 24.20 7.55
N VAL A 161 -3.80 23.24 8.32
CA VAL A 161 -5.22 22.91 8.39
C VAL A 161 -5.80 23.55 9.64
N GLU A 162 -6.78 24.42 9.46
CA GLU A 162 -7.42 25.17 10.54
C GLU A 162 -8.93 24.98 10.47
N GLN A 163 -9.57 25.01 11.64
CA GLN A 163 -11.03 25.10 11.72
C GLN A 163 -11.45 26.55 11.46
N ALA A 164 -12.36 26.74 10.52
CA ALA A 164 -13.00 28.03 10.28
C ALA A 164 -14.30 28.13 11.10
N ALA A 165 -15.11 29.16 10.87
CA ALA A 165 -16.39 29.30 11.56
C ALA A 165 -17.28 28.06 11.31
N GLY A 166 -17.74 27.42 12.39
CA GLY A 166 -18.53 26.18 12.34
C GLY A 166 -17.67 24.94 12.11
N ASP A 167 -18.19 24.00 11.31
CA ASP A 167 -17.49 22.76 10.91
C ASP A 167 -16.68 22.90 9.61
N ASN A 168 -16.53 24.15 9.13
CA ASN A 168 -15.76 24.44 7.94
C ASN A 168 -14.26 24.24 8.20
N ILE A 169 -13.56 23.69 7.22
CA ILE A 169 -12.11 23.48 7.30
C ILE A 169 -11.43 24.34 6.25
N ILE A 170 -10.36 25.02 6.63
CA ILE A 170 -9.51 25.78 5.71
C ILE A 170 -8.12 25.15 5.70
N LEU A 171 -7.67 24.76 4.52
CA LEU A 171 -6.27 24.41 4.28
C LEU A 171 -5.60 25.62 3.66
N SER A 172 -4.61 26.20 4.34
CA SER A 172 -3.88 27.36 3.85
C SER A 172 -2.42 27.02 3.58
N ARG A 173 -1.85 27.58 2.52
CA ARG A 173 -0.41 27.46 2.25
C ARG A 173 0.38 28.25 3.29
N THR A 174 1.36 27.61 3.92
CA THR A 174 2.17 28.26 4.95
C THR A 174 3.08 29.35 4.37
N ARG A 175 3.56 30.26 5.23
CA ARG A 175 4.57 31.25 4.84
C ARG A 175 5.87 30.58 4.37
N ARG A 176 6.18 29.39 4.88
CA ARG A 176 7.36 28.60 4.48
C ARG A 176 7.32 28.24 2.99
N TRP A 177 6.18 27.79 2.48
CA TRP A 177 5.98 27.51 1.06
C TRP A 177 6.30 28.73 0.19
N ARG A 178 5.72 29.88 0.55
CA ARG A 178 5.88 31.14 -0.19
C ARG A 178 7.34 31.62 -0.17
N ASN A 179 7.98 31.61 1.01
CA ASN A 179 9.37 32.02 1.16
C ASN A 179 10.33 31.12 0.38
N ARG A 180 10.12 29.80 0.39
CA ARG A 180 10.93 28.84 -0.39
C ARG A 180 10.82 29.12 -1.89
N ARG A 181 9.64 29.48 -2.38
CA ARG A 181 9.40 29.82 -3.78
C ARG A 181 10.02 31.16 -4.17
N TYR A 182 9.92 32.20 -3.34
CA TYR A 182 10.61 33.47 -3.58
C TYR A 182 12.13 33.34 -3.55
N LEU A 183 12.68 32.58 -2.60
CA LEU A 183 14.12 32.33 -2.55
C LEU A 183 14.59 31.60 -3.82
N ARG A 184 13.83 30.59 -4.26
CA ARG A 184 14.11 29.88 -5.53
C ARG A 184 14.04 30.81 -6.74
N LEU A 185 13.03 31.69 -6.80
CA LEU A 185 12.89 32.68 -7.86
C LEU A 185 14.07 33.65 -7.89
N LEU A 186 14.46 34.19 -6.73
CA LEU A 186 15.60 35.09 -6.59
C LEU A 186 16.91 34.40 -6.95
N TRP A 187 17.10 33.16 -6.50
CA TRP A 187 18.29 32.37 -6.81
C TRP A 187 18.44 32.11 -8.30
N TYR A 188 17.40 31.63 -8.98
CA TYR A 188 17.46 31.40 -10.41
C TYR A 188 17.57 32.70 -11.20
N GLY A 189 16.89 33.78 -10.78
CA GLY A 189 17.05 35.10 -11.37
C GLY A 189 18.48 35.62 -11.27
N LEU A 190 19.14 35.43 -10.13
CA LEU A 190 20.55 35.77 -9.92
C LEU A 190 21.47 34.94 -10.85
N LEU A 191 21.27 33.62 -10.91
CA LEU A 191 22.05 32.76 -11.80
C LEU A 191 21.89 33.15 -13.27
N THR A 192 20.66 33.44 -13.72
CA THR A 192 20.41 33.94 -15.07
C THR A 192 21.21 35.22 -15.34
N ALA A 193 21.19 36.19 -14.43
CA ALA A 193 21.94 37.43 -14.58
C ALA A 193 23.46 37.19 -14.66
N ILE A 194 24.00 36.30 -13.83
CA ILE A 194 25.42 35.92 -13.85
C ILE A 194 25.79 35.27 -15.18
N TYR A 195 25.00 34.30 -15.66
CA TYR A 195 25.30 33.63 -16.93
C TYR A 195 25.25 34.58 -18.12
N VAL A 196 24.28 35.50 -18.16
CA VAL A 196 24.22 36.54 -19.20
C VAL A 196 25.44 37.46 -19.11
N ALA A 197 25.77 37.96 -17.92
CA ALA A 197 26.90 38.86 -17.73
C ALA A 197 28.23 38.21 -18.11
N LEU A 198 28.48 36.97 -17.68
CA LEU A 198 29.68 36.22 -18.05
C LEU A 198 29.75 35.97 -19.56
N SER A 199 28.65 35.55 -20.18
CA SER A 199 28.62 35.27 -21.62
C SER A 199 28.88 36.53 -22.44
N VAL A 200 28.24 37.66 -22.07
CA VAL A 200 28.46 38.96 -22.73
C VAL A 200 29.89 39.45 -22.52
N ALA A 201 30.41 39.35 -21.29
CA ALA A 201 31.78 39.73 -20.99
C ALA A 201 32.77 38.91 -21.83
N THR A 202 32.61 37.59 -21.90
CA THR A 202 33.50 36.72 -22.71
C THR A 202 33.42 37.00 -24.21
N ILE A 203 32.28 37.48 -24.73
CA ILE A 203 32.18 37.91 -26.14
C ILE A 203 32.86 39.27 -26.37
N GLN A 204 32.82 40.18 -25.39
CA GLN A 204 33.31 41.55 -25.53
C GLN A 204 34.80 41.71 -25.22
N SER A 205 35.30 41.03 -24.19
CA SER A 205 36.72 40.95 -23.95
C SER A 205 37.27 39.86 -24.86
N ASP A 206 38.30 40.16 -25.66
CA ASP A 206 39.18 39.14 -26.27
C ASP A 206 39.93 38.40 -25.15
N LEU A 207 39.18 37.65 -24.35
CA LEU A 207 39.64 36.84 -23.24
C LEU A 207 40.34 35.66 -23.89
N ALA A 208 41.61 35.87 -24.24
CA ALA A 208 42.52 34.84 -24.71
C ALA A 208 42.62 33.78 -23.61
N LEU A 209 41.75 32.77 -23.68
CA LEU A 209 41.83 31.61 -22.83
C LEU A 209 43.20 30.97 -23.10
N PRO A 210 44.03 30.73 -22.06
CA PRO A 210 45.33 30.14 -22.26
C PRO A 210 45.13 28.79 -22.96
N ASN A 211 45.72 28.63 -24.16
CA ASN A 211 45.80 27.38 -24.92
C ASN A 211 46.71 26.37 -24.20
N SER A 212 46.46 26.07 -22.92
CA SER A 212 47.03 24.92 -22.25
C SER A 212 46.26 23.70 -22.76
N GLY A 213 46.85 22.96 -23.71
CA GLY A 213 46.24 21.93 -24.56
C GLY A 213 45.64 20.69 -23.88
N ILE A 214 44.83 20.88 -22.82
CA ILE A 214 44.18 19.84 -22.03
C ILE A 214 42.68 20.15 -21.79
N MET A 215 42.16 21.34 -22.14
CA MET A 215 40.74 21.68 -21.87
C MET A 215 39.94 22.05 -23.12
N LEU A 216 38.96 21.19 -23.44
CA LEU A 216 37.82 21.33 -24.36
C LEU A 216 38.15 21.66 -25.84
N PRO A 217 37.61 20.88 -26.81
CA PRO A 217 37.97 21.00 -28.22
C PRO A 217 37.53 22.30 -28.93
N SER A 218 36.81 23.21 -28.26
CA SER A 218 36.30 24.46 -28.85
C SER A 218 35.91 25.50 -27.79
N PRO A 219 36.85 26.33 -27.28
CA PRO A 219 36.59 27.35 -26.27
C PRO A 219 35.61 28.44 -26.75
N GLU A 220 35.51 28.65 -28.06
CA GLU A 220 34.56 29.59 -28.69
C GLU A 220 33.08 29.28 -28.40
N LEU A 221 32.75 28.03 -28.03
CA LEU A 221 31.38 27.64 -27.70
C LEU A 221 30.96 28.03 -26.27
N LEU A 222 31.89 28.35 -25.39
CA LEU A 222 31.61 28.60 -23.97
C LEU A 222 30.62 29.76 -23.73
N PRO A 223 30.71 30.92 -24.42
CA PRO A 223 29.74 31.99 -24.22
C PRO A 223 28.33 31.59 -24.66
N TYR A 224 28.20 30.83 -25.74
CA TYR A 224 26.91 30.36 -26.22
C TYR A 224 26.29 29.33 -25.28
N LEU A 225 27.09 28.43 -24.70
CA LEU A 225 26.64 27.51 -23.65
C LEU A 225 26.16 28.27 -22.41
N GLY A 226 26.86 29.34 -22.03
CA GLY A 226 26.42 30.24 -20.96
C GLY A 226 25.05 30.87 -21.22
N LEU A 227 24.80 31.35 -22.45
CA LEU A 227 23.49 31.87 -22.86
C LEU A 227 22.39 30.80 -22.84
N VAL A 228 22.68 29.57 -23.27
CA VAL A 228 21.73 28.46 -23.19
C VAL A 228 21.38 28.15 -21.72
N ALA A 229 22.37 28.11 -20.83
CA ALA A 229 22.13 27.94 -19.39
C ALA A 229 21.31 29.11 -18.80
N ALA A 230 21.56 30.35 -19.25
CA ALA A 230 20.76 31.52 -18.87
C ALA A 230 19.30 31.36 -19.29
N LEU A 231 19.02 30.91 -20.53
CA LEU A 231 17.66 30.69 -21.02
C LEU A 231 16.94 29.60 -20.22
N ILE A 232 17.61 28.49 -19.90
CA ILE A 232 17.03 27.41 -19.09
C ILE A 232 16.68 27.92 -17.69
N THR A 233 17.61 28.60 -17.01
CA THR A 233 17.38 29.15 -15.67
C THR A 233 16.29 30.22 -15.66
N LEU A 234 16.21 31.06 -16.70
CA LEU A 234 15.14 32.02 -16.89
C LEU A 234 13.78 31.32 -17.03
N GLY A 235 13.71 30.24 -17.82
CA GLY A 235 12.50 29.42 -17.95
C GLY A 235 12.03 28.85 -16.61
N ILE A 236 12.95 28.36 -15.77
CA ILE A 236 12.63 27.87 -14.42
C ILE A 236 12.16 29.00 -13.51
N ALA A 237 12.79 30.18 -13.56
CA ALA A 237 12.40 31.36 -12.80
C ALA A 237 10.98 31.81 -13.19
N LEU A 238 10.70 31.93 -14.49
CA LEU A 238 9.37 32.29 -15.01
C LEU A 238 8.31 31.27 -14.59
N ASN A 239 8.57 29.97 -14.73
CA ASN A 239 7.65 28.94 -14.28
C ASN A 239 7.38 29.02 -12.77
N THR A 240 8.41 29.32 -11.97
CA THR A 240 8.24 29.53 -10.52
C THR A 240 7.41 30.76 -10.20
N ALA A 241 7.58 31.86 -10.96
CA ALA A 241 6.76 33.06 -10.81
C ALA A 241 5.28 32.80 -11.19
N LEU A 242 5.04 32.07 -12.29
CA LEU A 242 3.69 31.64 -12.69
C LEU A 242 3.05 30.75 -11.62
N ASP A 243 3.80 29.80 -11.06
CA ASP A 243 3.34 28.97 -9.94
C ASP A 243 2.87 29.82 -8.75
N ILE A 244 3.61 30.85 -8.36
CA ILE A 244 3.25 31.77 -7.25
C ILE A 244 2.00 32.59 -7.59
N ALA A 245 1.87 33.03 -8.85
CA ALA A 245 0.79 33.89 -9.30
C ALA A 245 -0.55 33.15 -9.51
N TYR A 246 -0.51 31.89 -9.93
CA TYR A 246 -1.70 31.17 -10.39
C TYR A 246 -2.11 29.97 -9.53
N ARG A 247 -1.22 29.40 -8.71
CA ARG A 247 -1.63 28.27 -7.87
C ARG A 247 -2.52 28.72 -6.70
N PRO A 248 -3.63 28.02 -6.42
CA PRO A 248 -4.45 28.26 -5.24
C PRO A 248 -3.62 28.21 -3.96
N ASN A 249 -3.84 29.17 -3.07
CA ASN A 249 -3.14 29.25 -1.79
C ASN A 249 -4.02 28.83 -0.61
N ARG A 250 -5.32 28.65 -0.83
CA ARG A 250 -6.30 28.24 0.17
C ARG A 250 -7.30 27.26 -0.44
N LEU A 251 -7.66 26.24 0.33
CA LEU A 251 -8.77 25.34 0.05
C LEU A 251 -9.78 25.53 1.19
N LEU A 252 -11.03 25.81 0.87
CA LEU A 252 -12.13 25.85 1.83
C LEU A 252 -13.00 24.62 1.61
N ILE A 253 -13.26 23.87 2.67
CA ILE A 253 -14.25 22.80 2.68
C ILE A 253 -15.42 23.33 3.50
N ASP A 254 -16.46 23.69 2.77
CA ASP A 254 -17.69 24.25 3.29
C ASP A 254 -18.61 23.09 3.69
N ALA A 255 -18.67 22.80 4.99
CA ALA A 255 -19.43 21.69 5.52
C ALA A 255 -20.95 21.94 5.46
N VAL A 256 -21.35 23.22 5.56
CA VAL A 256 -22.77 23.60 5.50
C VAL A 256 -23.25 23.65 4.06
N GLY A 257 -22.43 24.22 3.16
CA GLY A 257 -22.74 24.30 1.74
C GLY A 257 -22.45 23.00 0.97
N GLY A 258 -21.74 22.06 1.57
CA GLY A 258 -21.35 20.80 0.94
C GLY A 258 -20.50 21.03 -0.31
N ARG A 259 -19.38 21.76 -0.21
CA ARG A 259 -18.52 22.04 -1.37
C ARG A 259 -17.06 22.22 -1.01
N VAL A 260 -16.18 21.87 -1.95
CA VAL A 260 -14.74 22.07 -1.88
C VAL A 260 -14.36 23.20 -2.84
N VAL A 261 -13.77 24.26 -2.30
CA VAL A 261 -13.50 25.51 -3.02
C VAL A 261 -12.01 25.83 -3.02
N TRP A 262 -11.45 26.06 -4.21
CA TRP A 262 -10.08 26.53 -4.40
C TRP A 262 -10.06 28.06 -4.48
N LEU A 263 -9.33 28.67 -3.56
CA LEU A 263 -9.20 30.11 -3.43
C LEU A 263 -7.78 30.56 -3.78
N TYR A 264 -7.69 31.69 -4.47
CA TYR A 264 -6.48 32.50 -4.57
C TYR A 264 -6.71 33.83 -3.84
N GLY A 265 -6.22 33.92 -2.61
CA GLY A 265 -6.58 34.98 -1.68
C GLY A 265 -8.05 34.84 -1.27
N ASN A 266 -8.91 35.71 -1.80
CA ASN A 266 -10.36 35.69 -1.60
C ASN A 266 -11.13 35.38 -2.89
N ARG A 267 -10.44 35.16 -4.02
CA ARG A 267 -11.09 34.88 -5.30
C ARG A 267 -11.25 33.38 -5.49
N GLU A 268 -12.47 32.97 -5.78
CA GLU A 268 -12.81 31.62 -6.19
C GLU A 268 -12.21 31.30 -7.56
N ARG A 269 -11.50 30.18 -7.65
CA ARG A 269 -10.90 29.69 -8.90
C ARG A 269 -11.62 28.46 -9.43
N ARG A 270 -12.07 27.60 -8.53
CA ARG A 270 -12.72 26.34 -8.83
C ARG A 270 -13.54 25.91 -7.62
N GLN A 271 -14.64 25.22 -7.89
CA GLN A 271 -15.42 24.53 -6.87
C GLN A 271 -15.76 23.11 -7.35
N ILE A 272 -15.99 22.21 -6.39
CA ILE A 272 -16.58 20.88 -6.59
C ILE A 272 -17.61 20.69 -5.49
N ASP A 273 -18.83 20.33 -5.86
CA ASP A 273 -19.92 20.07 -4.92
C ASP A 273 -19.75 18.67 -4.29
N ALA A 274 -20.19 18.51 -3.05
CA ALA A 274 -19.98 17.29 -2.27
C ALA A 274 -20.77 16.10 -2.82
N ASP A 275 -21.88 16.33 -3.51
CA ASP A 275 -22.67 15.31 -4.21
C ASP A 275 -21.91 14.68 -5.39
N ALA A 276 -20.94 15.41 -5.96
CA ALA A 276 -20.04 14.90 -6.99
C ALA A 276 -18.86 14.10 -6.41
N ILE A 277 -18.70 14.04 -5.09
CA ILE A 277 -17.61 13.36 -4.39
C ILE A 277 -18.12 12.03 -3.84
N GLU A 278 -17.55 10.93 -4.32
CA GLU A 278 -17.88 9.58 -3.84
C GLU A 278 -17.05 9.21 -2.61
N SER A 279 -15.75 9.51 -2.63
CA SER A 279 -14.84 9.20 -1.52
C SER A 279 -13.60 10.08 -1.46
N VAL A 280 -12.97 10.14 -0.29
CA VAL A 280 -11.71 10.84 -0.06
C VAL A 280 -10.59 9.82 0.01
N TYR A 281 -9.50 10.01 -0.72
CA TYR A 281 -8.31 9.17 -0.67
C TYR A 281 -7.15 9.94 -0.08
N VAL A 282 -6.44 9.31 0.85
CA VAL A 282 -5.09 9.70 1.22
C VAL A 282 -4.12 8.64 0.74
N THR A 283 -3.24 9.03 -0.17
CA THR A 283 -2.22 8.16 -0.74
C THR A 283 -0.89 8.47 -0.08
N HIS A 284 -0.20 7.46 0.45
CA HIS A 284 1.20 7.57 0.86
C HIS A 284 2.07 6.77 -0.10
N ILE A 285 3.06 7.44 -0.67
CA ILE A 285 4.15 6.79 -1.38
C ILE A 285 5.29 6.58 -0.40
N LEU A 286 5.61 5.33 -0.12
CA LEU A 286 6.60 4.92 0.86
C LEU A 286 7.90 4.52 0.16
N ARG A 287 9.03 4.79 0.82
CA ARG A 287 10.35 4.38 0.37
C ARG A 287 11.18 3.88 1.54
N ARG A 288 12.05 2.90 1.30
CA ARG A 288 13.04 2.47 2.28
C ARG A 288 14.24 3.42 2.32
N ARG A 289 14.63 3.85 3.51
CA ARG A 289 15.82 4.67 3.74
C ARG A 289 16.50 4.26 5.04
N ARG A 290 17.76 3.82 4.96
CA ARG A 290 18.57 3.40 6.12
C ARG A 290 17.87 2.37 7.03
N GLY A 291 17.19 1.39 6.42
CA GLY A 291 16.49 0.33 7.15
C GLY A 291 15.11 0.72 7.71
N GLN A 292 14.64 1.95 7.49
CA GLN A 292 13.30 2.40 7.91
C GLN A 292 12.41 2.67 6.72
N VAL A 293 11.11 2.42 6.87
CA VAL A 293 10.08 2.84 5.92
C VAL A 293 9.69 4.29 6.20
N VAL A 294 9.96 5.16 5.23
CA VAL A 294 9.69 6.59 5.34
C VAL A 294 8.65 7.03 4.31
N ILE A 295 7.89 8.07 4.65
CA ILE A 295 6.96 8.72 3.73
C ILE A 295 7.79 9.57 2.76
N ASP A 296 7.80 9.22 1.47
CA ASP A 296 8.45 10.01 0.41
C ASP A 296 7.56 11.21 0.05
N HIS A 297 6.28 10.96 -0.20
CA HIS A 297 5.27 12.01 -0.32
C HIS A 297 3.86 11.47 -0.02
N SER A 298 2.94 12.40 0.22
CA SER A 298 1.54 12.15 0.49
C SER A 298 0.67 12.97 -0.45
N GLU A 299 -0.42 12.37 -0.91
CA GLU A 299 -1.45 13.04 -1.71
C GLU A 299 -2.80 12.88 -1.03
N ILE A 300 -3.65 13.91 -1.12
CA ILE A 300 -5.07 13.79 -0.82
C ILE A 300 -5.83 14.03 -2.11
N ASN A 301 -6.68 13.09 -2.46
CA ASN A 301 -7.45 13.05 -3.69
C ASN A 301 -8.94 12.93 -3.36
N LEU A 302 -9.79 13.60 -4.13
CA LEU A 302 -11.23 13.37 -4.16
C LEU A 302 -11.52 12.40 -5.31
N HIS A 303 -12.14 11.28 -5.00
CA HIS A 303 -12.71 10.38 -5.98
C HIS A 303 -14.12 10.88 -6.31
N LEU A 304 -14.33 11.24 -7.58
CA LEU A 304 -15.59 11.80 -8.06
C LEU A 304 -16.51 10.69 -8.56
N THR A 305 -17.81 10.96 -8.60
CA THR A 305 -18.84 10.02 -9.09
C THR A 305 -18.69 9.64 -10.56
N ASP A 306 -17.91 10.40 -11.34
CA ASP A 306 -17.54 10.06 -12.73
C ASP A 306 -16.32 9.12 -12.83
N GLY A 307 -15.80 8.65 -11.69
CA GLY A 307 -14.60 7.82 -11.57
C GLY A 307 -13.28 8.60 -11.68
N ALA A 308 -13.31 9.91 -11.84
CA ALA A 308 -12.10 10.72 -11.94
C ALA A 308 -11.53 11.04 -10.55
N PHE A 309 -10.21 11.03 -10.45
CA PHE A 309 -9.50 11.50 -9.25
C PHE A 309 -9.10 12.97 -9.40
N ARG A 310 -9.39 13.76 -8.37
CA ARG A 310 -8.96 15.16 -8.27
C ARG A 310 -8.06 15.36 -7.06
N ARG A 311 -6.78 15.57 -7.32
CA ARG A 311 -5.81 15.91 -6.28
C ARG A 311 -6.06 17.29 -5.69
N ILE A 312 -6.23 17.35 -4.38
CA ILE A 312 -6.48 18.58 -3.63
C ILE A 312 -5.26 19.02 -2.83
N VAL A 313 -4.51 18.05 -2.31
CA VAL A 313 -3.27 18.27 -1.57
C VAL A 313 -2.18 17.37 -2.15
N TYR A 314 -1.02 17.97 -2.37
CA TYR A 314 0.25 17.27 -2.55
C TYR A 314 1.18 17.77 -1.45
N HIS A 315 1.79 16.85 -0.73
CA HIS A 315 2.65 17.13 0.42
C HIS A 315 3.90 16.26 0.35
N GLU A 316 5.06 16.89 0.31
CA GLU A 316 6.36 16.22 0.39
C GLU A 316 6.94 16.54 1.77
N PRO A 317 6.85 15.63 2.75
CA PRO A 317 7.20 15.92 4.13
C PRO A 317 8.69 16.18 4.28
N SER A 318 9.03 17.22 5.06
CA SER A 318 10.40 17.61 5.32
C SER A 318 11.11 16.53 6.15
N GLY A 319 12.18 15.97 5.60
CA GLY A 319 13.01 14.99 6.31
C GLY A 319 12.53 13.54 6.20
N ASN A 320 11.48 13.26 5.41
CA ASN A 320 10.91 11.93 5.19
C ASN A 320 10.64 11.20 6.52
N PRO A 321 9.63 11.62 7.30
CA PRO A 321 9.33 11.02 8.59
C PRO A 321 9.03 9.53 8.43
N PRO A 322 9.34 8.71 9.45
CA PRO A 322 8.98 7.29 9.44
C PRO A 322 7.45 7.15 9.37
N MET A 323 6.99 6.12 8.65
CA MET A 323 5.57 5.81 8.59
C MET A 323 5.10 5.28 9.96
N PRO A 324 4.07 5.87 10.59
CA PRO A 324 3.54 5.38 11.87
C PRO A 324 3.13 3.89 11.77
N GLY A 325 3.48 3.10 12.78
CA GLY A 325 3.19 1.67 12.84
C GLY A 325 4.02 0.76 11.91
N HIS A 326 4.93 1.30 11.10
CA HIS A 326 5.69 0.54 10.07
C HIS A 326 7.21 0.71 10.16
N ALA A 327 7.73 1.12 11.32
CA ALA A 327 9.17 1.43 11.49
C ALA A 327 10.10 0.26 11.11
N ASP A 328 9.67 -0.98 11.36
CA ASP A 328 10.46 -2.21 11.18
C ASP A 328 9.84 -3.18 10.15
N ALA A 329 9.02 -2.69 9.22
CA ALA A 329 8.38 -3.57 8.23
C ALA A 329 9.40 -4.10 7.21
N ASP A 330 9.59 -5.42 7.18
CA ASP A 330 10.48 -6.10 6.22
C ASP A 330 9.97 -6.00 4.76
N HIS A 331 8.67 -5.79 4.58
CA HIS A 331 7.99 -5.65 3.29
C HIS A 331 6.99 -4.48 3.31
N ILE A 332 6.97 -3.68 2.23
CA ILE A 332 5.95 -2.66 2.00
C ILE A 332 4.94 -3.33 1.06
N GLU A 333 3.72 -3.51 1.55
CA GLU A 333 2.63 -4.03 0.72
C GLU A 333 1.81 -2.87 0.18
N ASP A 334 1.42 -2.97 -1.09
CA ASP A 334 0.47 -2.09 -1.73
C ASP A 334 -0.94 -2.52 -1.35
N TYR A 335 -1.71 -1.61 -0.75
CA TYR A 335 -3.09 -1.89 -0.38
C TYR A 335 -3.94 -0.64 -0.30
N VAL A 336 -5.25 -0.83 -0.42
CA VAL A 336 -6.27 0.19 -0.19
C VAL A 336 -7.23 -0.31 0.89
N ILE A 337 -7.38 0.45 1.96
CA ILE A 337 -8.30 0.12 3.07
C ILE A 337 -9.10 1.34 3.47
N ALA A 338 -10.29 1.14 4.05
CA ALA A 338 -11.03 2.23 4.68
C ALA A 338 -10.21 2.80 5.84
N LEU A 339 -9.92 4.10 5.80
CA LEU A 339 -9.19 4.79 6.85
C LEU A 339 -10.13 5.06 8.01
N ARG A 340 -9.76 4.58 9.20
CA ARG A 340 -10.43 4.87 10.46
C ARG A 340 -9.53 5.71 11.36
N PRO A 341 -10.09 6.54 12.26
CA PRO A 341 -9.31 7.24 13.27
C PRO A 341 -8.53 6.26 14.15
N THR A 342 -7.21 6.36 14.16
CA THR A 342 -6.34 5.56 15.04
C THR A 342 -5.43 6.46 15.89
N ALA A 343 -4.80 5.90 16.92
CA ALA A 343 -3.89 6.66 17.78
C ALA A 343 -2.58 7.09 17.07
N GLN A 344 -2.23 6.44 15.94
CA GLN A 344 -1.00 6.69 15.20
C GLN A 344 -1.33 7.02 13.74
N MET A 345 -1.59 8.30 13.48
CA MET A 345 -1.92 8.79 12.14
C MET A 345 -0.89 9.81 11.68
N SER A 346 -0.62 9.84 10.37
CA SER A 346 0.11 10.96 9.79
C SER A 346 -0.75 12.22 9.77
N ALA A 347 -0.11 13.39 9.64
CA ALA A 347 -0.81 14.65 9.44
C ALA A 347 -1.71 14.63 8.19
N ALA A 348 -1.28 13.97 7.11
CA ALA A 348 -2.07 13.81 5.89
C ALA A 348 -3.29 12.91 6.09
N GLN A 349 -3.14 11.79 6.80
CA GLN A 349 -4.27 10.90 7.11
C GLN A 349 -5.30 11.58 8.00
N THR A 350 -4.83 12.29 9.04
CA THR A 350 -5.71 13.06 9.92
C THR A 350 -6.45 14.14 9.16
N THR A 351 -5.75 14.86 8.28
CA THR A 351 -6.35 15.88 7.42
C THR A 351 -7.41 15.27 6.51
N ALA A 352 -7.14 14.13 5.85
CA ALA A 352 -8.12 13.48 4.99
C ALA A 352 -9.40 13.06 5.74
N LEU A 353 -9.29 12.57 6.99
CA LEU A 353 -10.45 12.28 7.82
C LEU A 353 -11.26 13.52 8.18
N TYR A 354 -10.59 14.63 8.48
CA TYR A 354 -11.27 15.91 8.71
C TYR A 354 -12.02 16.37 7.45
N ILE A 355 -11.42 16.26 6.27
CA ILE A 355 -12.06 16.59 4.99
C ILE A 355 -13.29 15.70 4.76
N ALA A 356 -13.14 14.38 4.94
CA ALA A 356 -14.21 13.40 4.80
C ALA A 356 -15.39 13.71 5.73
N ARG A 357 -15.12 14.04 7.00
CA ARG A 357 -16.13 14.44 7.97
C ARG A 357 -16.87 15.72 7.56
N ALA A 358 -16.13 16.75 7.14
CA ALA A 358 -16.74 18.00 6.68
C ALA A 358 -17.57 17.84 5.40
N LEU A 359 -17.33 16.80 4.60
CA LEU A 359 -18.14 16.48 3.42
C LEU A 359 -19.37 15.59 3.73
N GLY A 360 -19.79 15.52 5.00
CA GLY A 360 -20.95 14.73 5.41
C GLY A 360 -20.61 13.27 5.69
N ASP A 361 -19.48 13.04 6.38
CA ASP A 361 -18.98 11.71 6.74
C ASP A 361 -18.77 10.78 5.53
N THR A 362 -18.25 11.36 4.43
CA THR A 362 -17.86 10.60 3.24
C THR A 362 -16.82 9.54 3.60
N ILE A 363 -16.82 8.38 2.91
CA ILE A 363 -15.83 7.33 3.15
C ILE A 363 -14.43 7.87 2.82
N CYS A 364 -13.49 7.68 3.75
CA CYS A 364 -12.08 7.96 3.53
C CYS A 364 -11.31 6.65 3.32
N TYR A 365 -10.51 6.56 2.26
CA TYR A 365 -9.62 5.44 1.98
C TYR A 365 -8.16 5.84 2.21
N TYR A 366 -7.39 4.90 2.73
CA TYR A 366 -5.94 4.95 2.80
C TYR A 366 -5.35 4.04 1.72
N ASP A 367 -4.56 4.62 0.84
CA ASP A 367 -3.88 3.98 -0.28
C ASP A 367 -2.37 4.02 -0.02
N GLN A 368 -1.78 2.87 0.26
CA GLN A 368 -0.34 2.74 0.49
C GLN A 368 0.33 2.17 -0.75
N ARG A 369 1.43 2.78 -1.20
CA ARG A 369 2.21 2.27 -2.34
C ARG A 369 3.72 2.32 -2.08
N GLU A 370 4.45 1.33 -2.58
CA GLU A 370 5.91 1.35 -2.65
C GLU A 370 6.42 2.15 -3.87
N LYS A 371 7.51 2.89 -3.68
CA LYS A 371 8.15 3.72 -4.71
C LYS A 371 9.17 2.97 -5.57
#